data_AF-A0A973B779-F1
#
_entry.id   AF-A0A973B779-F1
#
_cell.length_a   1.000
_cell.length_b   1.000
_cell.length_c   1.000
_cell.angle_alpha   90.00
_cell.angle_beta   90.00
_cell.angle_gamma   90.00
#
_symmetry.space_group_name_H-M   'P 1'
#
loop_
_entity.id
_entity.type
_entity.pdbx_description
1 polymer ?
#
loop_
_entity_poly.entity_id
_entity_poly.type
_entity_poly.pdbx_seq_one_letter_code
_entity_poly.pdbx_strand_id
1 'polypeptide(L)'
;MSFYPSRINNCAIGLLLIVKYVIVAELNKKELMQGLIKIASVLAVFVATSAFGVPVGGAKLDVLNQFKSKSEPTAKDALWTSPSMFKVGVLDNGSDRDLYAKYVCGVMADNGVKGVSVQVIDIVQLVRKDKWVKLGESRCK
;
A
#
# COMPACT_ATOMS: atom_id res chain seq x y z
N MET A 1 16.48 23.73 -15.43
CA MET A 1 15.70 24.90 -14.97
C MET A 1 14.23 24.61 -15.25
N SER A 2 13.42 24.68 -14.21
CA SER A 2 11.97 24.49 -14.17
C SER A 2 11.22 25.39 -15.15
N PHE A 3 10.04 24.98 -15.60
CA PHE A 3 8.82 25.82 -15.55
C PHE A 3 7.56 24.99 -15.88
N TYR A 4 6.66 24.89 -14.89
CA TYR A 4 5.28 24.43 -15.01
C TYR A 4 4.40 25.50 -15.69
N PRO A 5 3.36 25.08 -16.42
CA PRO A 5 2.07 25.78 -16.38
C PRO A 5 0.91 24.77 -16.23
N SER A 6 -0.28 25.02 -15.69
CA SER A 6 -0.94 26.13 -14.96
C SER A 6 -2.33 25.61 -14.50
N ARG A 7 -2.85 26.16 -13.38
CA ARG A 7 -4.28 26.24 -12.94
C ARG A 7 -5.02 24.91 -12.71
N ILE A 8 -5.39 24.47 -11.49
CA ILE A 8 -6.13 25.11 -10.38
C ILE A 8 -7.37 25.88 -10.85
N ASN A 9 -8.52 25.19 -10.83
CA ASN A 9 -9.82 25.74 -10.46
C ASN A 9 -10.76 24.60 -10.01
N ASN A 10 -11.12 24.64 -8.72
CA ASN A 10 -12.37 24.16 -8.10
C ASN A 10 -12.90 22.75 -8.41
N CYS A 11 -12.66 21.79 -7.49
CA CYS A 11 -13.71 20.88 -6.98
C CYS A 11 -13.22 20.02 -5.81
N ALA A 12 -12.56 20.62 -4.82
CA ALA A 12 -12.66 20.06 -3.47
C ALA A 12 -14.13 20.19 -3.05
N ILE A 13 -14.77 19.08 -2.64
CA ILE A 13 -15.99 18.93 -1.80
C ILE A 13 -16.82 17.69 -2.22
N GLY A 14 -16.74 17.18 -3.46
CA GLY A 14 -17.65 16.12 -3.94
C GLY A 14 -17.33 14.67 -3.54
N LEU A 15 -16.05 14.28 -3.42
CA LEU A 15 -15.69 12.84 -3.34
C LEU A 15 -15.56 12.29 -1.90
N LEU A 16 -15.69 13.16 -0.88
CA LEU A 16 -15.59 12.77 0.53
C LEU A 16 -16.91 12.22 1.11
N LEU A 17 -18.02 12.32 0.38
CA LEU A 17 -19.34 11.84 0.84
C LEU A 17 -19.61 10.37 0.50
N ILE A 18 -19.04 9.84 -0.58
CA ILE A 18 -19.36 8.48 -1.06
C ILE A 18 -18.76 7.41 -0.12
N VAL A 19 -17.60 7.66 0.48
CA VAL A 19 -16.94 6.69 1.38
C VAL A 19 -17.64 6.59 2.74
N LYS A 20 -18.34 7.65 3.21
CA LYS A 20 -19.20 7.56 4.40
C LYS A 20 -20.43 6.68 4.14
N TYR A 21 -21.02 6.75 2.94
CA TYR A 21 -22.28 6.06 2.62
C TYR A 21 -22.17 4.54 2.64
N VAL A 22 -21.02 3.98 2.23
CA VAL A 22 -20.86 2.51 2.13
C VAL A 22 -20.58 1.85 3.49
N ILE A 23 -20.08 2.58 4.50
CA ILE A 23 -19.78 2.01 5.83
C ILE A 23 -21.03 1.90 6.73
N VAL A 24 -22.18 2.43 6.33
CA VAL A 24 -23.39 2.44 7.20
C VAL A 24 -24.65 2.01 6.44
N ALA A 25 -24.53 1.05 5.53
CA ALA A 25 -25.68 0.27 5.07
C ALA A 25 -26.08 -0.82 6.10
N GLU A 26 -25.26 -1.05 7.13
CA GLU A 26 -25.44 -2.12 8.12
C GLU A 26 -25.85 -1.62 9.52
N LEU A 27 -26.66 -0.55 9.57
CA LEU A 27 -27.41 -0.16 10.77
C LEU A 27 -28.92 -0.32 10.53
N ASN A 28 -29.35 -1.52 10.14
CA ASN A 28 -30.77 -1.84 10.13
C ASN A 28 -31.12 -2.68 11.36
N LYS A 29 -31.95 -2.10 12.24
CA LYS A 29 -32.85 -2.77 13.18
C LYS A 29 -32.20 -3.24 14.51
N LYS A 30 -32.18 -2.35 15.51
CA LYS A 30 -32.52 -2.62 16.94
C LYS A 30 -32.34 -1.37 17.83
N GLU A 31 -33.07 -0.31 17.48
CA GLU A 31 -33.40 0.77 18.41
C GLU A 31 -34.68 0.37 19.14
N LEU A 32 -34.59 -0.24 20.32
CA LEU A 32 -35.64 -0.24 21.36
C LEU A 32 -35.17 -1.00 22.61
N MET A 33 -35.10 -0.25 23.70
CA MET A 33 -34.88 -0.66 25.09
C MET A 33 -33.42 -0.74 25.59
N GLN A 34 -33.06 0.28 26.36
CA GLN A 34 -32.34 0.26 27.66
C GLN A 34 -31.72 1.67 27.84
N GLY A 35 -32.36 2.66 28.47
CA GLY A 35 -33.15 2.54 29.68
C GLY A 35 -32.22 2.27 30.87
N LEU A 36 -31.66 3.33 31.46
CA LEU A 36 -31.20 3.42 32.84
C LEU A 36 -30.11 2.44 33.31
N ILE A 37 -28.84 2.66 32.96
CA ILE A 37 -27.72 2.18 33.82
C ILE A 37 -26.65 3.28 33.89
N LYS A 38 -26.78 4.12 34.92
CA LYS A 38 -25.68 4.93 35.48
C LYS A 38 -24.68 3.99 36.14
N ILE A 39 -23.61 3.58 35.46
CA ILE A 39 -22.44 2.99 36.14
C ILE A 39 -21.16 3.56 35.52
N ALA A 40 -20.46 4.29 36.38
CA ALA A 40 -19.02 4.52 36.44
C ALA A 40 -18.17 4.18 35.20
N SER A 41 -17.58 5.25 34.64
CA SER A 41 -16.15 5.34 34.32
C SER A 41 -15.43 4.01 34.02
N VAL A 42 -15.51 3.54 32.78
CA VAL A 42 -14.46 2.68 32.22
C VAL A 42 -13.71 3.49 31.18
N LEU A 43 -12.59 4.03 31.65
CA LEU A 43 -11.38 4.41 30.95
C LEU A 43 -11.33 3.96 29.47
N ALA A 44 -11.76 4.82 28.56
CA ALA A 44 -11.53 4.65 27.13
C ALA A 44 -10.08 5.04 26.81
N VAL A 45 -9.13 4.13 27.03
CA VAL A 45 -7.76 4.26 26.50
C VAL A 45 -7.83 3.99 25.00
N PHE A 46 -8.12 5.01 24.21
CA PHE A 46 -7.80 5.01 22.79
C PHE A 46 -6.28 5.10 22.65
N VAL A 47 -5.59 3.96 22.59
CA VAL A 47 -4.19 3.90 22.19
C VAL A 47 -4.13 4.29 20.71
N ALA A 48 -3.67 5.51 20.42
CA ALA A 48 -3.37 5.94 19.06
C ALA A 48 -2.23 5.08 18.52
N THR A 49 -2.54 4.12 17.66
CA THR A 49 -1.54 3.38 16.90
C THR A 49 -0.95 4.32 15.85
N SER A 50 0.29 4.76 16.04
CA SER A 50 1.03 5.48 15.00
C SER A 50 1.35 4.51 13.86
N ALA A 51 0.74 4.71 12.70
CA ALA A 51 1.11 4.01 11.49
C ALA A 51 2.52 4.48 11.07
N PHE A 52 3.52 3.61 11.20
CA PHE A 52 4.87 3.86 10.69
C PHE A 52 4.86 3.71 9.17
N GLY A 53 4.55 4.79 8.46
CA GLY A 53 4.88 4.93 7.05
C GLY A 53 6.36 5.31 6.91
N VAL A 54 7.16 4.51 6.20
CA VAL A 54 8.50 4.96 5.78
C VAL A 54 8.33 6.18 4.88
N PRO A 55 9.03 7.31 5.07
CA PRO A 55 8.95 8.44 4.16
C PRO A 55 9.51 8.02 2.80
N VAL A 56 8.61 7.81 1.83
CA VAL A 56 8.93 7.45 0.46
C VAL A 56 8.97 8.75 -0.36
N GLY A 57 10.14 9.12 -0.90
CA GLY A 57 10.27 10.30 -1.77
C GLY A 57 9.50 10.16 -3.10
N GLY A 58 9.22 11.26 -3.78
CA GLY A 58 8.33 11.33 -4.96
C GLY A 58 8.53 10.22 -6.00
N ALA A 59 9.75 10.05 -6.54
CA ALA A 59 10.04 9.02 -7.53
C ALA A 59 9.80 7.57 -7.02
N LYS A 60 10.02 7.32 -5.72
CA LYS A 60 9.76 6.01 -5.12
C LYS A 60 8.26 5.78 -4.88
N LEU A 61 7.50 6.86 -4.70
CA LEU A 61 6.05 6.83 -4.57
C LEU A 61 5.39 6.55 -5.93
N ASP A 62 5.91 7.13 -7.00
CA ASP A 62 5.44 6.89 -8.37
C ASP A 62 5.63 5.41 -8.76
N VAL A 63 6.81 4.86 -8.50
CA VAL A 63 7.10 3.43 -8.67
C VAL A 63 6.16 2.57 -7.82
N LEU A 64 5.96 2.91 -6.55
CA LEU A 64 5.04 2.17 -5.68
C LEU A 64 3.61 2.19 -6.22
N ASN A 65 3.13 3.34 -6.69
CA ASN A 65 1.80 3.49 -7.26
C ASN A 65 1.63 2.68 -8.55
N GLN A 66 2.66 2.62 -9.41
CA GLN A 66 2.63 1.81 -10.63
C GLN A 66 2.43 0.32 -10.29
N PHE A 67 3.20 -0.23 -9.35
CA PHE A 67 3.10 -1.65 -8.98
C PHE A 67 1.91 -2.00 -8.08
N LYS A 68 1.32 -1.03 -7.38
CA LYS A 68 0.05 -1.20 -6.67
C LYS A 68 -1.16 -1.04 -7.59
N SER A 69 -1.02 -0.28 -8.66
CA SER A 69 -2.08 -0.12 -9.65
C SER A 69 -2.26 -1.42 -10.44
N LYS A 70 -3.44 -1.58 -11.05
CA LYS A 70 -3.73 -2.70 -11.96
C LYS A 70 -2.93 -2.63 -13.28
N SER A 71 -1.98 -1.70 -13.40
CA SER A 71 -1.12 -1.55 -14.58
C SER A 71 -0.23 -2.77 -14.80
N GLU A 72 0.15 -3.47 -13.73
CA GLU A 72 1.01 -4.66 -13.80
C GLU A 72 0.24 -5.90 -13.32
N PRO A 73 -0.22 -6.79 -14.21
CA PRO A 73 -1.05 -7.95 -13.82
C PRO A 73 -0.28 -8.96 -12.95
N THR A 74 1.05 -8.98 -13.09
CA THR A 74 1.97 -9.87 -12.37
C THR A 74 2.17 -9.44 -10.92
N ALA A 75 2.24 -8.12 -10.65
CA ALA A 75 2.32 -7.59 -9.29
C ALA A 75 0.92 -7.58 -8.65
N LYS A 76 0.81 -8.08 -7.42
CA LYS A 76 -0.42 -8.01 -6.62
C LYS A 76 -0.33 -6.96 -5.53
N ASP A 77 0.86 -6.75 -5.00
CA ASP A 77 1.15 -5.68 -4.05
C ASP A 77 2.62 -5.30 -4.15
N ALA A 78 2.97 -4.13 -3.66
CA ALA A 78 4.34 -3.67 -3.58
C ALA A 78 4.53 -2.74 -2.38
N LEU A 79 5.67 -2.87 -1.71
CA LEU A 79 5.98 -2.04 -0.54
C LEU A 79 7.49 -1.82 -0.39
N TRP A 80 7.83 -0.68 0.19
CA TRP A 80 9.18 -0.38 0.62
C TRP A 80 9.37 -0.86 2.07
N THR A 81 10.29 -1.80 2.29
CA THR A 81 10.66 -2.21 3.66
C THR A 81 11.78 -1.36 4.23
N SER A 82 12.60 -0.75 3.37
CA SER A 82 13.64 0.18 3.78
C SER A 82 13.94 1.16 2.63
N PRO A 83 14.74 2.23 2.85
CA PRO A 83 15.11 3.16 1.79
C PRO A 83 15.83 2.50 0.60
N SER A 84 16.46 1.35 0.80
CA SER A 84 17.23 0.62 -0.20
C SER A 84 16.64 -0.77 -0.53
N MET A 85 15.45 -1.10 0.00
CA MET A 85 14.81 -2.40 -0.21
C MET A 85 13.35 -2.25 -0.62
N PHE A 86 13.05 -2.72 -1.81
CA PHE A 86 11.70 -2.76 -2.37
C PHE A 86 11.24 -4.20 -2.52
N LYS A 87 10.03 -4.49 -2.05
CA LYS A 87 9.44 -5.82 -2.13
C LYS A 87 8.20 -5.79 -3.02
N VAL A 88 8.11 -6.77 -3.92
CA VAL A 88 6.96 -6.95 -4.80
C VAL A 88 6.31 -8.30 -4.51
N GLY A 89 5.04 -8.27 -4.14
CA GLY A 89 4.22 -9.45 -3.93
C GLY A 89 3.66 -9.97 -5.25
N VAL A 90 3.96 -11.22 -5.57
CA VAL A 90 3.44 -11.94 -6.74
C VAL A 90 2.80 -13.25 -6.31
N LEU A 91 2.02 -13.87 -7.20
CA LEU A 91 1.54 -15.23 -6.99
C LEU A 91 2.62 -16.22 -7.44
N ASP A 92 3.02 -17.12 -6.55
CA ASP A 92 3.95 -18.19 -6.89
C ASP A 92 3.33 -19.15 -7.91
N ASN A 93 4.11 -19.49 -8.92
CA ASN A 93 3.78 -20.47 -9.96
C ASN A 93 4.90 -21.53 -10.11
N GLY A 94 5.82 -21.62 -9.14
CA GLY A 94 6.96 -22.54 -9.17
C GLY A 94 8.08 -22.13 -10.13
N SER A 95 8.01 -20.94 -10.74
CA SER A 95 9.06 -20.41 -11.60
C SER A 95 9.93 -19.41 -10.86
N ASP A 96 11.23 -19.41 -11.19
CA ASP A 96 12.17 -18.39 -10.73
C ASP A 96 11.74 -16.99 -11.17
N ARG A 97 11.79 -16.01 -10.25
CA ARG A 97 11.35 -14.64 -10.49
C ARG A 97 12.49 -13.61 -10.52
N ASP A 98 13.73 -14.04 -10.68
CA ASP A 98 14.89 -13.14 -10.80
C ASP A 98 14.81 -12.26 -12.05
N LEU A 99 14.31 -12.81 -13.17
CA LEU A 99 14.09 -12.03 -14.38
C LEU A 99 13.04 -10.93 -14.17
N TYR A 100 11.99 -11.23 -13.40
CA TYR A 100 10.99 -10.22 -13.05
C TYR A 100 11.58 -9.16 -12.11
N ALA A 101 12.42 -9.55 -11.17
CA ALA A 101 13.15 -8.60 -10.33
C ALA A 101 14.06 -7.67 -11.15
N LYS A 102 14.69 -8.17 -12.23
CA LYS A 102 15.45 -7.35 -13.19
C LYS A 102 14.56 -6.38 -13.98
N TYR A 103 13.38 -6.81 -14.41
CA TYR A 103 12.40 -5.93 -15.06
C TYR A 103 12.01 -4.76 -14.15
N VAL A 104 11.70 -5.04 -12.88
CA VAL A 104 11.38 -4.01 -11.88
C VAL A 104 12.53 -3.01 -11.72
N CYS A 105 13.78 -3.49 -11.73
CA CYS A 105 14.94 -2.60 -11.73
C CYS A 105 15.00 -1.67 -12.95
N GLY A 106 14.58 -2.15 -14.14
CA GLY A 106 14.47 -1.31 -15.34
C GLY A 106 13.47 -0.17 -15.14
N VAL A 107 12.26 -0.50 -14.69
CA VAL A 107 11.22 0.50 -14.38
C VAL A 107 11.68 1.51 -13.33
N MET A 108 12.40 1.05 -12.31
CA MET A 108 12.98 1.94 -11.30
C MET A 108 14.04 2.87 -11.88
N ALA A 109 14.91 2.36 -12.76
CA ALA A 109 15.94 3.14 -13.41
C ALA A 109 15.33 4.23 -14.31
N ASP A 110 14.24 3.93 -15.00
CA ASP A 110 13.48 4.89 -15.82
C ASP A 110 12.89 6.02 -14.97
N ASN A 111 12.50 5.71 -13.73
CA ASN A 111 12.04 6.68 -12.72
C ASN A 111 13.20 7.35 -11.94
N GLY A 112 14.46 7.08 -12.31
CA GLY A 112 15.64 7.67 -11.67
C GLY A 112 16.01 7.09 -10.30
N VAL A 113 15.43 5.95 -9.92
CA VAL A 113 15.72 5.27 -8.65
C VAL A 113 16.85 4.25 -8.87
N LYS A 114 17.99 4.44 -8.19
CA LYS A 114 19.19 3.59 -8.30
C LYS A 114 19.69 3.12 -6.94
N GLY A 115 20.51 2.07 -6.92
CA GLY A 115 21.14 1.55 -5.69
C GLY A 115 20.19 0.85 -4.74
N VAL A 116 19.08 0.31 -5.26
CA VAL A 116 18.04 -0.39 -4.49
C VAL A 116 18.10 -1.89 -4.77
N SER A 117 17.83 -2.70 -3.75
CA SER A 117 17.59 -4.13 -3.89
C SER A 117 16.09 -4.40 -4.03
N VAL A 118 15.71 -5.14 -5.06
CA VAL A 118 14.35 -5.61 -5.31
C VAL A 118 14.24 -7.07 -4.92
N GLN A 119 13.25 -7.39 -4.09
CA GLN A 119 12.91 -8.76 -3.74
C GLN A 119 11.48 -9.07 -4.18
N VAL A 120 11.32 -10.23 -4.83
CA VAL A 120 10.02 -10.74 -5.24
C VAL A 120 9.61 -11.80 -4.23
N ILE A 121 8.41 -11.64 -3.65
CA ILE A 121 7.90 -12.51 -2.60
C ILE A 121 6.55 -13.11 -2.98
N ASP A 122 6.24 -14.27 -2.40
CA ASP A 122 4.91 -14.85 -2.49
C ASP A 122 3.93 -14.12 -1.56
N ILE A 123 2.98 -13.40 -2.15
CA ILE A 123 1.95 -12.68 -1.39
C ILE A 123 0.99 -13.62 -0.65
N VAL A 124 0.73 -14.81 -1.17
CA VAL A 124 -0.19 -15.78 -0.55
C VAL A 124 0.43 -16.34 0.72
N GLN A 125 1.73 -16.63 0.70
CA GLN A 125 2.44 -17.15 1.89
C GLN A 125 2.58 -16.06 2.95
N LEU A 126 2.77 -14.80 2.53
CA LEU A 126 2.78 -13.68 3.46
C LEU A 126 1.41 -13.50 4.12
N VAL A 127 0.34 -13.41 3.35
CA VAL A 127 -1.02 -13.15 3.88
C VAL A 127 -1.56 -14.32 4.70
N ARG A 128 -1.31 -15.57 4.28
CA ARG A 128 -1.91 -16.75 4.93
C ARG A 128 -1.06 -17.35 6.04
N LYS A 129 0.26 -17.23 5.95
CA LYS A 129 1.19 -17.91 6.87
C LYS A 129 2.16 -16.96 7.56
N ASP A 130 2.09 -15.67 7.28
CA ASP A 130 3.04 -14.66 7.76
C ASP A 130 4.50 -15.02 7.41
N LYS A 131 4.70 -15.70 6.28
CA LYS A 131 6.01 -16.18 5.83
C LYS A 131 6.52 -15.36 4.65
N TRP A 132 7.69 -14.77 4.82
CA TRP A 132 8.44 -14.09 3.76
C TRP A 132 9.17 -15.13 2.90
N VAL A 133 8.49 -15.66 1.90
CA VAL A 133 9.09 -16.59 0.93
C VAL A 133 9.64 -15.79 -0.24
N LYS A 134 10.97 -15.82 -0.40
CA LYS A 134 11.67 -15.16 -1.51
C LYS A 134 11.59 -16.04 -2.75
N LEU A 135 11.00 -15.50 -3.82
CA LEU A 135 10.90 -16.16 -5.13
C LEU A 135 11.96 -15.65 -6.12
N GLY A 136 12.51 -14.47 -5.86
CA GLY A 136 13.59 -13.91 -6.66
C GLY A 136 14.15 -12.62 -6.06
N GLU A 137 15.34 -12.24 -6.50
CA GLU A 137 16.04 -11.05 -6.03
C GLU A 137 16.93 -10.45 -7.13
N SER A 138 16.93 -9.13 -7.22
CA SER A 138 17.83 -8.40 -8.11
C SER A 138 18.30 -7.12 -7.46
N ARG A 139 19.56 -6.76 -7.67
CA ARG A 139 20.14 -5.51 -7.20
C ARG A 139 20.23 -4.53 -8.36
N CYS A 140 19.49 -3.42 -8.24
CA CYS A 140 19.46 -2.38 -9.26
C CYS A 140 20.75 -1.56 -9.19
N LYS A 141 21.51 -1.55 -10.28
CA LYS A 141 22.77 -0.81 -10.42
C LYS A 141 22.52 0.58 -11.01
#